data_AF-A0A496WM07-F1
#
_entry.id   AF-A0A496WM07-F1
#
_cell.length_a   1.000
_cell.length_b   1.000
_cell.length_c   1.000
_cell.angle_alpha   90.00
_cell.angle_beta   90.00
_cell.angle_gamma   90.00
#
_symmetry.space_group_name_H-M   'P 1'
#
loop_
_entity.id
_entity.type
_entity.pdbx_description
1 polymer ?
#
loop_
_entity_poly.entity_id
_entity_poly.type
_entity_poly.pdbx_seq_one_letter_code
_entity_poly.pdbx_strand_id
1 'polypeptide(L)'
;MGVDTHVIVETSIDHGWEAIAEVYWWRASLLFGLIAGVRGGGPIIEPRGLPDNTSWKTERWREDGDLHSFTYLTREELKDIRSVFREKGMEWYGIEEDLNHDGLNRTIRLMNKNDRAVFGFDG
;
A
#
# COMPACT_ATOMS: atom_id res chain seq x y z
N MET A 1 -18.63 -4.39 3.64
CA MET A 1 -17.91 -4.36 2.35
C MET A 1 -16.44 -4.18 2.65
N GLY A 2 -15.59 -5.08 2.16
CA GLY A 2 -14.15 -5.01 2.35
C GLY A 2 -13.51 -4.29 1.16
N VAL A 3 -12.36 -3.67 1.39
CA VAL A 3 -11.59 -2.94 0.36
C VAL A 3 -10.39 -3.79 -0.03
N ASP A 4 -10.24 -4.05 -1.31
CA ASP A 4 -9.09 -4.75 -1.86
C ASP A 4 -7.95 -3.76 -2.10
N THR A 5 -6.73 -4.19 -1.81
CA THR A 5 -5.53 -3.35 -1.89
C THR A 5 -4.53 -3.96 -2.86
N HIS A 6 -4.23 -3.20 -3.90
CA HIS A 6 -3.20 -3.52 -4.88
C HIS A 6 -1.97 -2.69 -4.57
N VAL A 7 -0.79 -3.30 -4.60
CA VAL A 7 0.47 -2.62 -4.32
C VAL A 7 1.47 -2.97 -5.40
N ILE A 8 2.03 -1.96 -6.06
CA ILE A 8 3.20 -2.11 -6.92
C ILE A 8 4.41 -1.57 -6.15
N VAL A 9 5.43 -2.40 -5.98
CA VAL A 9 6.72 -1.95 -5.46
C VAL A 9 7.57 -1.51 -6.64
N GLU A 10 8.04 -0.26 -6.58
CA GLU A 10 8.85 0.35 -7.62
C GLU A 10 10.22 0.72 -7.07
N THR A 11 11.25 0.45 -7.86
CA THR A 11 12.62 0.89 -7.60
C THR A 11 13.01 2.02 -8.55
N SER A 12 13.78 2.98 -8.05
CA SER A 12 14.32 4.05 -8.88
C SER A 12 15.46 3.51 -9.74
N ILE A 13 15.40 3.79 -11.04
CA ILE A 13 16.46 3.53 -12.02
C ILE A 13 16.90 4.86 -12.67
N ASP A 14 18.01 4.87 -13.40
CA ASP A 14 18.61 6.08 -13.98
C ASP A 14 17.65 6.93 -14.83
N HIS A 15 16.59 6.31 -15.38
CA HIS A 15 15.65 6.95 -16.30
C HIS A 15 14.19 6.88 -15.83
N GLY A 16 13.93 6.59 -14.55
CA GLY A 16 12.57 6.56 -14.02
C GLY A 16 12.36 5.50 -12.93
N TRP A 17 11.25 4.78 -13.04
CA TRP A 17 10.84 3.77 -12.06
C TRP A 17 10.52 2.45 -12.74
N GLU A 18 10.93 1.36 -12.11
CA GLU A 18 10.64 0.00 -12.56
C GLU A 18 9.85 -0.75 -11.50
N ALA A 19 8.77 -1.42 -11.92
CA ALA A 19 8.01 -2.30 -11.05
C ALA A 19 8.80 -3.59 -10.79
N ILE A 20 9.17 -3.82 -9.53
CA ILE A 20 9.95 -5.00 -9.12
C ILE A 20 9.11 -6.06 -8.43
N ALA A 21 7.94 -5.69 -7.91
CA ALA A 21 7.01 -6.63 -7.31
C ALA A 21 5.57 -6.09 -7.34
N GLU A 22 4.63 -7.01 -7.20
CA GLU A 22 3.21 -6.73 -6.98
C GLU A 22 2.74 -7.52 -5.76
N VAL A 23 1.92 -6.87 -4.94
CA VAL A 23 1.31 -7.47 -3.74
C VAL A 23 -0.17 -7.13 -3.75
N TYR A 24 -1.01 -8.14 -3.57
CA TYR A 24 -2.47 -7.98 -3.51
C TYR A 24 -2.98 -8.44 -2.15
N TRP A 25 -3.79 -7.60 -1.49
CA TRP A 25 -4.35 -7.86 -0.17
C TRP A 25 -5.87 -7.77 -0.25
N TRP A 26 -6.51 -8.92 -0.04
CA TRP A 26 -7.95 -9.05 -0.02
C TRP A 26 -8.54 -8.42 1.25
N ARG A 27 -9.56 -7.57 1.12
CA ARG A 27 -10.33 -6.98 2.23
C ARG A 27 -9.51 -6.26 3.32
N ALA A 28 -8.41 -5.59 2.96
CA ALA A 28 -7.55 -4.81 3.87
C ALA A 28 -8.16 -3.46 4.33
N SER A 29 -9.39 -3.50 4.83
CA SER A 29 -10.18 -2.32 5.21
C SER A 29 -9.55 -1.42 6.28
N LEU A 30 -8.81 -2.02 7.21
CA LEU A 30 -8.15 -1.30 8.30
C LEU A 30 -6.94 -0.51 7.78
N LEU A 31 -6.12 -1.14 6.94
CA LEU A 31 -5.02 -0.44 6.26
C LEU A 31 -5.58 0.70 5.41
N PHE A 32 -6.59 0.43 4.59
CA PHE A 32 -7.21 1.46 3.77
C PHE A 32 -7.73 2.61 4.63
N GLY A 33 -8.40 2.33 5.77
CA GLY A 33 -8.84 3.36 6.71
C GLY A 33 -7.70 4.26 7.20
N LEU A 34 -6.56 3.68 7.54
CA LEU A 34 -5.40 4.40 8.07
C LEU A 34 -4.59 5.15 7.00
N ILE A 35 -4.57 4.64 5.77
CA ILE A 35 -3.86 5.28 4.66
C ILE A 35 -4.73 6.35 3.99
N ALA A 36 -6.00 6.05 3.73
CA ALA A 36 -6.92 6.96 3.05
C ALA A 36 -7.64 7.93 4.00
N GLY A 37 -7.46 7.79 5.32
CA GLY A 37 -8.10 8.67 6.30
C GLY A 37 -9.62 8.53 6.34
N VAL A 38 -10.12 7.33 6.09
CA VAL A 38 -11.56 7.02 6.08
C VAL A 38 -11.96 6.16 7.29
N ARG A 39 -13.26 6.04 7.54
CA ARG A 39 -13.82 5.24 8.65
C ARG A 39 -13.45 5.75 10.06
N GLY A 40 -13.39 7.08 10.22
CA GLY A 40 -13.27 7.73 11.53
C GLY A 40 -11.85 7.83 12.08
N GLY A 41 -10.84 7.40 11.32
CA GLY A 41 -9.44 7.73 11.57
C GLY A 41 -8.96 8.76 10.55
N GLY A 42 -8.23 9.79 11.00
CA GLY A 42 -7.43 10.61 10.09
C GLY A 42 -6.30 9.77 9.47
N PRO A 43 -5.80 10.14 8.29
CA PRO A 43 -4.71 9.40 7.67
C PRO A 43 -3.45 9.50 8.56
N ILE A 44 -2.73 8.39 8.73
CA ILE A 44 -1.42 8.43 9.41
C ILE A 44 -0.44 9.26 8.58
N ILE A 45 -0.56 9.14 7.26
CA ILE A 45 0.23 9.86 6.26
C ILE A 45 -0.75 10.36 5.21
N GLU A 46 -0.71 11.66 4.92
CA GLU A 46 -1.59 12.28 3.93
C GLU A 46 -1.47 11.57 2.56
N PRO A 47 -2.58 11.13 1.96
CA PRO A 47 -2.55 10.43 0.67
C PRO A 47 -2.09 11.37 -0.45
N ARG A 48 -1.13 10.89 -1.25
CA ARG A 48 -0.44 11.68 -2.28
C ARG A 48 -0.98 11.50 -3.70
N GLY A 49 -1.97 10.65 -3.89
CA GLY A 49 -2.40 10.22 -5.23
C GLY A 49 -1.34 9.34 -5.92
N LEU A 50 -1.43 9.23 -7.25
CA LEU A 50 -0.39 8.58 -8.04
C LEU A 50 0.82 9.52 -8.22
N PRO A 51 2.06 8.99 -8.18
CA PRO A 51 3.24 9.78 -8.56
C PRO A 51 3.16 10.23 -10.03
N ASP A 52 3.77 11.37 -10.36
CA ASP A 52 3.80 11.89 -11.73
C ASP A 52 4.64 11.02 -12.69
N ASN A 53 5.65 10.33 -12.17
CA ASN A 53 6.55 9.46 -12.92
C ASN A 53 6.44 8.03 -12.41
N THR A 54 5.74 7.12 -13.06
CA THR A 54 5.61 5.73 -12.55
C THR A 54 6.18 4.69 -13.50
N SER A 55 6.28 3.45 -13.02
CA SER A 55 6.57 2.33 -13.90
C SER A 55 5.42 2.11 -14.87
N TRP A 56 5.70 1.50 -16.02
CA TRP A 56 4.69 1.16 -17.02
C TRP A 56 3.50 0.37 -16.43
N LYS A 57 3.74 -0.40 -15.36
CA LYS A 57 2.72 -1.21 -14.71
C LYS A 57 1.76 -0.36 -13.89
N THR A 58 2.28 0.64 -13.18
CA THR A 58 1.46 1.61 -12.44
C THR A 58 0.72 2.55 -13.39
N GLU A 59 1.31 2.92 -14.53
CA GLU A 59 0.60 3.73 -15.54
C GLU A 59 -0.66 3.02 -16.06
N ARG A 60 -0.64 1.68 -16.21
CA ARG A 60 -1.85 0.92 -16.60
C ARG A 60 -3.00 1.05 -15.62
N TRP A 61 -2.75 1.27 -14.32
CA TRP A 61 -3.83 1.54 -13.37
C TRP A 61 -4.62 2.81 -13.69
N ARG A 62 -4.01 3.78 -14.38
CA ARG A 62 -4.73 4.96 -14.88
C ARG A 62 -5.67 4.63 -16.03
N GLU A 63 -5.36 3.60 -16.80
CA GLU A 63 -6.09 3.19 -18.00
C GLU A 63 -7.22 2.21 -17.65
N ASP A 64 -6.96 1.26 -16.76
CA ASP A 64 -7.88 0.16 -16.43
C ASP A 64 -9.13 0.65 -15.65
N GLY A 65 -9.00 1.70 -14.83
CA GLY A 65 -10.13 2.35 -14.16
C GLY A 65 -10.77 1.58 -12.98
N ASP A 66 -10.34 0.34 -12.74
CA ASP A 66 -10.83 -0.52 -11.65
C ASP A 66 -10.43 -0.02 -10.25
N LEU A 67 -9.35 0.74 -10.14
CA LEU A 67 -8.85 1.26 -8.86
C LEU A 67 -9.36 2.70 -8.65
N HIS A 68 -9.94 2.95 -7.48
CA HIS A 68 -10.68 4.19 -7.20
C HIS A 68 -9.92 5.18 -6.33
N SER A 69 -8.86 4.76 -5.66
CA SER A 69 -8.04 5.63 -4.80
C SER A 69 -6.58 5.20 -4.83
N PHE A 70 -5.68 6.18 -4.78
CA PHE A 70 -4.25 5.94 -4.90
C PHE A 70 -3.45 6.71 -3.88
N THR A 71 -2.34 6.12 -3.47
CA THR A 71 -1.24 6.84 -2.81
C THR A 71 0.06 6.10 -3.09
N TYR A 72 1.19 6.68 -2.73
CA TYR A 72 2.45 5.96 -2.66
C TYR A 72 3.10 6.21 -1.31
N LEU A 73 3.89 5.25 -0.84
CA LEU A 73 4.58 5.30 0.45
C LEU A 73 6.02 4.79 0.30
N THR A 74 6.94 5.43 1.00
CA THR A 74 8.32 4.99 1.17
C THR A 74 8.40 3.87 2.20
N ARG A 75 9.55 3.20 2.26
CA ARG A 75 9.77 2.12 3.23
C ARG A 75 9.66 2.59 4.68
N GLU A 76 10.13 3.79 5.01
CA GLU A 76 10.07 4.32 6.39
C GLU A 76 8.63 4.68 6.77
N GLU A 77 7.89 5.32 5.87
CA GLU A 77 6.47 5.61 6.06
C GLU A 77 5.63 4.35 6.34
N LEU A 78 5.93 3.22 5.67
CA LEU A 78 5.29 1.94 5.96
C LEU A 78 5.68 1.36 7.32
N LYS A 79 6.91 1.58 7.78
CA LYS A 79 7.35 1.18 9.12
C LYS A 79 6.65 2.02 10.19
N ASP A 80 6.39 3.30 9.93
CA ASP A 80 5.66 4.19 10.84
C ASP A 80 4.22 3.71 11.00
N ILE A 81 3.54 3.42 9.87
CA ILE A 81 2.20 2.80 9.88
C ILE A 81 2.23 1.51 10.73
N ARG A 82 3.20 0.62 10.49
CA ARG A 82 3.34 -0.62 11.26
C ARG A 82 3.55 -0.36 12.76
N SER A 83 4.29 0.69 13.15
CA SER A 83 4.45 1.05 14.57
C SER A 83 3.14 1.48 15.19
N VAL A 84 2.35 2.30 14.49
CA VAL A 84 1.02 2.75 14.96
C VAL A 84 0.08 1.56 15.18
N PHE A 85 0.08 0.57 14.28
CA PHE A 85 -0.66 -0.67 14.46
C PHE A 85 -0.27 -1.38 15.77
N ARG A 86 1.04 -1.53 16.00
CA ARG A 86 1.58 -2.18 17.20
C ARG A 86 1.23 -1.42 18.48
N GLU A 87 1.33 -0.09 18.46
CA GLU A 87 1.08 0.79 19.62
C GLU A 87 -0.39 0.85 20.02
N LYS A 88 -1.31 0.81 19.05
CA LYS A 88 -2.75 0.82 19.32
C LYS A 88 -3.27 -0.49 19.91
N GLY A 89 -2.41 -1.46 20.19
CA GLY A 89 -2.81 -2.79 20.63
C GLY A 89 -3.75 -3.46 19.62
N MET A 90 -3.70 -3.01 18.36
CA MET A 90 -4.37 -3.69 17.27
C MET A 90 -3.51 -4.90 16.98
N GLU A 91 -3.68 -5.94 17.81
CA GLU A 91 -3.24 -7.27 17.45
C GLU A 91 -3.81 -7.56 16.07
N TRP A 92 -2.99 -8.20 15.24
CA TRP A 92 -3.40 -8.75 13.96
C TRP A 92 -4.40 -9.89 14.19
N TYR A 93 -5.56 -9.61 14.79
CA TYR A 93 -6.68 -10.53 14.89
C TYR A 93 -7.50 -10.44 13.60
N GLY A 94 -6.85 -10.88 12.53
CA GLY A 94 -7.50 -11.55 11.42
C GLY A 94 -6.97 -12.97 11.40
N ILE A 95 -7.61 -13.85 12.18
CA ILE A 95 -7.85 -15.27 11.90
C ILE A 95 -6.60 -16.04 11.44
N GLU A 96 -6.16 -17.04 12.23
CA GLU A 96 -5.17 -18.07 11.88
C GLU A 96 -5.49 -18.88 10.59
N GLU A 97 -6.48 -18.50 9.78
CA GLU A 97 -6.84 -19.14 8.51
C GLU A 97 -6.37 -18.38 7.26
N ASP A 98 -5.84 -17.15 7.37
CA ASP A 98 -5.34 -16.41 6.21
C ASP A 98 -3.81 -16.38 6.16
N LEU A 99 -3.21 -17.47 5.69
CA LEU A 99 -1.77 -17.58 5.39
C LEU A 99 -1.25 -16.59 4.31
N ASN A 100 -2.09 -15.67 3.82
CA ASN A 100 -1.78 -14.62 2.85
C ASN A 100 -1.75 -13.19 3.42
N HIS A 101 -1.98 -13.02 4.73
CA HIS A 101 -2.36 -11.72 5.29
C HIS A 101 -1.22 -10.77 5.69
N ASP A 102 0.05 -11.14 5.61
CA ASP A 102 1.14 -10.20 5.95
C ASP A 102 1.56 -9.31 4.77
N GLY A 103 0.58 -8.71 4.10
CA GLY A 103 0.80 -7.86 2.94
C GLY A 103 1.75 -6.70 3.25
N LEU A 104 1.56 -6.04 4.41
CA LEU A 104 2.36 -4.88 4.80
C LEU A 104 3.82 -5.26 5.06
N ASN A 105 4.12 -6.32 5.84
CA ASN A 105 5.53 -6.68 6.01
C ASN A 105 6.10 -7.29 4.73
N ARG A 106 5.30 -7.98 3.90
CA ARG A 106 5.77 -8.44 2.58
C ARG A 106 6.22 -7.26 1.73
N THR A 107 5.42 -6.21 1.62
CA THR A 107 5.81 -4.97 0.92
C THR A 107 7.07 -4.36 1.54
N ILE A 108 7.14 -4.20 2.86
CA ILE A 108 8.33 -3.65 3.55
C ILE A 108 9.60 -4.49 3.31
N ARG A 109 9.47 -5.82 3.20
CA ARG A 109 10.58 -6.76 2.94
C ARG A 109 11.07 -6.69 1.50
N LEU A 110 10.18 -6.40 0.55
CA LEU A 110 10.52 -6.26 -0.87
C LEU A 110 11.20 -4.93 -1.19
N MET A 111 11.06 -3.93 -0.31
CA MET A 111 11.58 -2.58 -0.53
C MET A 111 13.01 -2.38 -0.02
N ASN A 112 13.84 -1.76 -0.86
CA ASN A 112 15.08 -1.11 -0.50
C ASN A 112 14.83 0.32 0.00
N LYS A 113 15.91 1.03 0.36
CA LYS A 113 15.84 2.39 0.93
C LYS A 113 15.24 3.42 -0.03
N ASN A 114 15.48 3.27 -1.33
CA ASN A 114 15.06 4.23 -2.37
C ASN A 114 13.79 3.75 -3.11
N ASP A 115 13.19 2.67 -2.67
CA ASP A 115 11.99 2.11 -3.29
C ASP A 115 10.74 2.80 -2.74
N ARG A 116 9.68 2.75 -3.52
CA ARG A 116 8.33 3.16 -3.09
C ARG A 116 7.32 2.06 -3.37
N ALA A 117 6.27 2.05 -2.58
CA ALA A 117 5.11 1.20 -2.79
C ALA A 117 3.95 2.09 -3.23
N VAL A 118 3.44 1.88 -4.44
CA VAL A 118 2.25 2.54 -4.96
C VAL A 118 1.05 1.68 -4.61
N PHE A 119 0.12 2.24 -3.86
CA PHE A 119 -1.13 1.63 -3.42
C PHE A 119 -2.26 2.07 -4.33
N GLY A 120 -3.06 1.11 -4.77
CA GLY A 120 -4.35 1.31 -5.39
C GLY A 120 -5.42 0.54 -4.64
N PHE A 121 -6.58 1.15 -4.44
CA PHE A 121 -7.67 0.58 -3.65
C PHE A 121 -8.92 0.40 -4.51
N ASP A 122 -9.52 -0.78 -4.40
CA ASP A 122 -10.82 -1.15 -4.98
C ASP A 122 -11.82 -1.37 -3.84
N GLY A 123 -12.99 -0.72 -3.88
CA GLY A 123 -13.87 -0.55 -2.72
C GLY A 123 -15.37 -0.53 -3.03
#